data_AF-A0A7W8PCX4-F1
#
_entry.id   AF-A0A7W8PCX4-F1
#
_cell.length_a   1.000
_cell.length_b   1.000
_cell.length_c   1.000
_cell.angle_alpha   90.00
_cell.angle_beta   90.00
_cell.angle_gamma   90.00
#
_symmetry.space_group_name_H-M   'P 1'
#
loop_
_entity.id
_entity.type
_entity.pdbx_description
1 polymer ?
#
loop_
_entity_poly.entity_id
_entity_poly.type
_entity_poly.pdbx_seq_one_letter_code
_entity_poly.pdbx_strand_id
1 'polypeptide(L)'
;MSGTATSKPVAWECRFAVYCPPPRGERDDYHLVKEIAHYPDGSAKPHIRLIRNFTFPFWVTKRAFRNHQEKKEWELLERLNRFESTRASQNMAIAKALEMPGVRDPHILRRSPYLYGADLLSTSVIRKTYMERFPAVNTPYSVAAFDVETDAVHGTGEIIMATLSYRDRIITAICKSFLANQGVGEGVDIEQALRGKLDYYIGDVCSKRGVRWEVVLADSAADIVLACFRKAHEWKPDFVAIWNINFDMPKMIECLEHAGLDPKDVFSDPAVPGAWRHFRYKVGSSRKVTASGKVSPIPPHAQWHTVFCPSSFYFIDAMCVYWHLRSQKGKDPSYALDAILRKTFGERIRKLRFEAASHLAGISWHQFMQQHHPLEYVIYNVFDCVSMELLDEENKDLQLTLPGFAGWTDFCNFNSQPRRLVDRLHYFCLEEKDRVIGTTSDSMRTELDAHVVSPSGWIVTLPAHLVADNGLCLIEEAPTLRTSIRAHSADLDALSSYPTGEETFNISKETTSRELCRIEGVSEHTRRMQGINLSGGATNAVEVACGLFGLPSLDQWLDAFARTKGLKFVIPAYSLVTRRDTADVDCSNDDSEDDEDPGDDFEREDGAE
;
A
#
# COMPACT_ATOMS: atom_id res chain seq x y z
N MET A 1 13.45 -3.31 -51.65
CA MET A 1 14.24 -2.94 -50.45
C MET A 1 14.02 -1.46 -50.18
N SER A 2 12.98 -1.10 -49.44
CA SER A 2 12.76 0.26 -48.96
C SER A 2 13.19 0.30 -47.50
N GLY A 3 14.34 0.91 -47.22
CA GLY A 3 14.78 1.16 -45.85
C GLY A 3 13.76 2.05 -45.15
N THR A 4 12.99 1.47 -44.23
CA THR A 4 12.15 2.22 -43.31
C THR A 4 13.07 3.06 -42.44
N ALA A 5 13.15 4.35 -42.72
CA ALA A 5 13.72 5.31 -41.79
C ALA A 5 12.97 5.15 -40.47
N THR A 6 13.64 4.66 -39.44
CA THR A 6 13.09 4.57 -38.09
C THR A 6 12.80 6.01 -37.64
N SER A 7 11.52 6.36 -37.60
CA SER A 7 11.09 7.68 -37.14
C SER A 7 11.55 7.87 -35.69
N LYS A 8 12.02 9.07 -35.35
CA LYS A 8 12.45 9.38 -33.99
C LYS A 8 11.22 9.57 -33.09
N PRO A 9 11.25 9.09 -31.83
CA PRO A 9 10.19 9.37 -30.87
C PRO A 9 10.00 10.89 -30.64
N VAL A 10 8.76 11.33 -30.52
CA VAL A 10 8.37 12.73 -30.26
C VAL A 10 8.11 13.01 -28.79
N ALA A 11 7.75 11.99 -28.02
CA ALA A 11 7.53 12.09 -26.58
C ALA A 11 7.90 10.77 -25.87
N TRP A 12 8.16 10.88 -24.57
CA TRP A 12 8.51 9.75 -23.73
C TRP A 12 7.66 9.76 -22.46
N GLU A 13 7.03 8.64 -22.16
CA GLU A 13 6.17 8.50 -20.99
C GLU A 13 6.81 7.52 -20.00
N CYS A 14 7.20 7.99 -18.81
CA CYS A 14 7.80 7.14 -17.79
C CYS A 14 6.73 6.32 -17.06
N ARG A 15 6.93 4.99 -17.04
CA ARG A 15 6.05 4.05 -16.33
C ARG A 15 6.49 3.86 -14.89
N PHE A 16 7.76 3.53 -14.72
CA PHE A 16 8.45 3.41 -13.43
C PHE A 16 9.97 3.48 -13.67
N ALA A 17 10.72 3.67 -12.59
CA ALA A 17 12.17 3.60 -12.60
C ALA A 17 12.67 2.73 -11.45
N VAL A 18 13.83 2.11 -11.63
CA VAL A 18 14.48 1.26 -10.64
C VAL A 18 15.92 1.73 -10.45
N TYR A 19 16.27 2.03 -9.19
CA TYR A 19 17.65 2.38 -8.83
C TYR A 19 18.55 1.15 -8.85
N CYS A 20 19.67 1.23 -9.59
CA CYS A 20 20.69 0.20 -9.68
C CYS A 20 21.95 0.68 -8.92
N PRO A 21 22.20 0.17 -7.70
CA PRO A 21 23.33 0.60 -6.90
C PRO A 21 24.67 0.27 -7.57
N PRO A 22 25.73 1.04 -7.27
CA PRO A 22 27.06 0.74 -7.78
C PRO A 22 27.55 -0.61 -7.24
N PRO A 23 28.26 -1.42 -8.04
CA PRO A 23 28.95 -2.58 -7.53
C PRO A 23 30.02 -2.18 -6.51
N ARG A 24 30.45 -3.15 -5.71
CA ARG A 24 31.44 -2.91 -4.65
C ARG A 24 32.72 -2.29 -5.21
N GLY A 25 33.07 -1.10 -4.72
CA GLY A 25 34.28 -0.38 -5.13
C GLY A 25 34.06 0.69 -6.20
N GLU A 26 32.91 0.66 -6.88
CA GLU A 26 32.51 1.68 -7.84
C GLU A 26 31.73 2.82 -7.17
N ARG A 27 31.65 3.96 -7.86
CA ARG A 27 30.83 5.12 -7.43
C ARG A 27 29.66 5.39 -8.34
N ASP A 28 29.70 4.89 -9.57
CA ASP A 28 28.71 5.18 -10.57
C ASP A 28 27.48 4.30 -10.40
N ASP A 29 26.33 4.94 -10.31
CA ASP A 29 25.03 4.28 -10.25
C ASP A 29 24.29 4.38 -11.58
N TYR A 30 23.26 3.55 -11.71
CA TYR A 30 22.30 3.63 -12.81
C TYR A 30 20.88 3.73 -12.29
N HIS A 31 19.99 4.21 -13.14
CA HIS A 31 18.57 3.98 -13.04
C HIS A 31 18.10 3.32 -14.32
N LEU A 32 17.43 2.18 -14.19
CA LEU A 32 16.65 1.63 -15.28
C LEU A 32 15.30 2.35 -15.30
N VAL A 33 14.94 2.92 -16.43
CA VAL A 33 13.66 3.59 -16.65
C VAL A 33 12.88 2.78 -17.66
N LYS A 34 11.70 2.32 -17.25
CA LYS A 34 10.69 1.81 -18.16
C LYS A 34 9.89 2.98 -18.70
N GLU A 35 9.87 3.12 -20.02
CA GLU A 35 9.18 4.21 -20.71
C GLU A 35 8.43 3.73 -21.95
N ILE A 36 7.45 4.50 -22.40
CA ILE A 36 6.81 4.34 -23.69
C ILE A 36 7.33 5.43 -24.63
N ALA A 37 7.87 5.01 -25.77
CA ALA A 37 8.27 5.89 -26.86
C ALA A 37 7.05 6.17 -27.74
N HIS A 38 6.66 7.43 -27.85
CA HIS A 38 5.56 7.89 -28.70
C HIS A 38 6.10 8.43 -30.03
N TYR A 39 5.49 8.06 -31.15
CA TYR A 39 5.96 8.39 -32.49
C TYR A 39 4.99 9.35 -33.22
N PRO A 40 5.45 10.10 -34.24
CA PRO A 40 4.61 11.05 -34.98
C PRO A 40 3.37 10.45 -35.63
N ASP A 41 3.38 9.14 -35.93
CA ASP A 41 2.27 8.40 -36.54
C ASP A 41 1.19 7.99 -35.54
N GLY A 42 1.32 8.40 -34.27
CA GLY A 42 0.42 8.03 -33.18
C GLY A 42 0.70 6.65 -32.58
N SER A 43 1.68 5.91 -33.11
CA SER A 43 2.09 4.64 -32.51
C SER A 43 2.91 4.85 -31.24
N ALA A 44 2.86 3.87 -30.35
CA ALA A 44 3.61 3.84 -29.10
C ALA A 44 4.28 2.47 -28.93
N LYS A 45 5.52 2.46 -28.44
CA LYS A 45 6.27 1.21 -28.19
C LYS A 45 6.97 1.23 -26.83
N PRO A 46 7.00 0.09 -26.10
CA PRO A 46 7.75 0.00 -24.87
C PRO A 46 9.25 0.12 -25.13
N HIS A 47 9.95 0.83 -24.25
CA HIS A 47 11.38 1.08 -24.31
C HIS A 47 11.98 1.03 -22.90
N ILE A 48 13.26 0.69 -22.83
CA ILE A 48 14.05 0.68 -21.59
C ILE A 48 15.23 1.60 -21.78
N ARG A 49 15.45 2.50 -20.82
CA ARG A 49 16.57 3.41 -20.82
C ARG A 49 17.39 3.26 -19.55
N LEU A 50 18.70 3.20 -19.69
CA LEU A 50 19.64 3.28 -18.57
C LEU A 50 20.14 4.72 -18.45
N ILE A 51 19.90 5.34 -17.29
CA ILE A 51 20.43 6.65 -16.94
C ILE A 51 21.60 6.45 -15.98
N ARG A 52 22.81 6.74 -16.42
CA ARG A 52 24.01 6.72 -15.56
C ARG A 52 24.06 7.98 -14.71
N ASN A 53 24.37 7.84 -13.42
CA ASN A 53 24.66 8.95 -12.52
C ASN A 53 23.56 10.03 -12.52
N PHE A 54 22.30 9.62 -12.41
CA PHE A 54 21.19 10.57 -12.32
C PHE A 54 21.33 11.43 -11.06
N THR A 55 21.45 12.74 -11.25
CA THR A 55 21.55 13.71 -10.16
C THR A 55 20.19 14.30 -9.83
N PHE A 56 19.92 14.48 -8.54
CA PHE A 56 18.70 15.12 -8.06
C PHE A 56 19.01 16.03 -6.87
N PRO A 57 18.17 17.06 -6.63
CA PRO A 57 18.49 18.10 -5.67
C PRO A 57 18.19 17.70 -4.22
N PHE A 58 18.92 18.31 -3.30
CA PHE A 58 18.58 18.44 -1.88
C PHE A 58 19.00 19.83 -1.38
N TRP A 59 18.54 20.23 -0.20
CA TRP A 59 18.77 21.59 0.29
C TRP A 59 19.25 21.61 1.73
N VAL A 60 20.10 22.59 2.05
CA VAL A 60 20.57 22.86 3.42
C VAL A 60 20.41 24.34 3.76
N THR A 61 19.96 24.65 4.98
CA THR A 61 19.88 26.04 5.46
C THR A 61 21.23 26.74 5.38
N LYS A 62 21.26 27.93 4.76
CA LYS A 62 22.41 28.83 4.73
C LYS A 62 22.81 29.19 6.16
N ARG A 63 24.13 29.30 6.43
CA ARG A 63 24.66 29.54 7.78
C ARG A 63 24.00 30.74 8.50
N ALA A 64 23.72 31.83 7.79
CA ALA A 64 23.10 33.03 8.35
C ALA A 64 21.65 32.82 8.87
N PHE A 65 20.96 31.78 8.40
CA PHE A 65 19.58 31.47 8.77
C PHE A 65 19.45 30.21 9.65
N ARG A 66 20.58 29.67 10.15
CA ARG A 66 20.59 28.53 11.08
C ARG A 66 20.29 29.00 12.52
N ASN A 67 19.08 29.53 12.71
CA ASN A 67 18.63 30.13 13.97
C ASN A 67 17.58 29.28 14.70
N HIS A 68 17.36 28.04 14.25
CA HIS A 68 16.37 27.12 14.78
C HIS A 68 17.02 25.79 15.15
N GLN A 69 16.58 25.20 16.25
CA GLN A 69 17.07 23.90 16.74
C GLN A 69 16.15 22.75 16.30
N GLU A 70 14.85 23.03 16.15
CA GLU A 70 13.85 22.05 15.74
C GLU A 70 13.64 22.03 14.23
N LYS A 71 13.23 20.87 13.70
CA LYS A 71 12.91 20.73 12.28
C LYS A 71 11.65 21.50 11.91
N LYS A 72 11.77 22.40 10.93
CA LYS A 72 10.64 23.07 10.28
C LYS A 72 9.91 22.13 9.32
N GLU A 73 8.63 22.35 9.12
CA GLU A 73 7.81 21.67 8.08
C GLU A 73 8.35 21.98 6.67
N TRP A 74 8.77 23.22 6.45
CA TRP A 74 9.39 23.69 5.21
C TRP A 74 10.24 24.94 5.48
N GLU A 75 11.02 25.37 4.49
CA GLU A 75 11.80 26.61 4.55
C GLU A 75 11.79 27.32 3.19
N LEU A 76 11.91 28.65 3.21
CA LEU A 76 11.98 29.48 2.00
C LEU A 76 13.25 29.20 1.20
N LEU A 77 13.13 29.08 -0.12
CA LEU A 77 14.24 28.81 -1.03
C LEU A 77 15.38 29.83 -0.88
N GLU A 78 15.07 31.11 -0.68
CA GLU A 78 16.08 32.16 -0.49
C GLU A 78 16.99 31.93 0.74
N ARG A 79 16.55 31.14 1.72
CA ARG A 79 17.31 30.79 2.94
C ARG A 79 18.08 29.48 2.81
N LEU A 80 17.93 28.78 1.69
CA LEU A 80 18.51 27.47 1.45
C LEU A 80 19.63 27.53 0.41
N ASN A 81 20.65 26.69 0.59
CA ASN A 81 21.59 26.33 -0.45
C ASN A 81 21.11 25.05 -1.12
N ARG A 82 20.94 25.09 -2.44
CA ARG A 82 20.64 23.89 -3.26
C ARG A 82 21.92 23.15 -3.59
N PHE A 83 21.89 21.84 -3.43
CA PHE A 83 22.94 20.91 -3.81
C PHE A 83 22.36 19.82 -4.70
N GLU A 84 23.20 19.14 -5.46
CA GLU A 84 22.81 18.00 -6.28
C GLU A 84 23.78 16.85 -6.07
N SER A 85 23.27 15.62 -6.16
CA SER A 85 24.09 14.41 -6.04
C SER A 85 23.41 13.24 -6.72
N THR A 86 24.19 12.23 -7.08
CA THR A 86 23.65 10.90 -7.41
C THR A 86 23.12 10.20 -6.16
N ARG A 87 22.32 9.14 -6.32
CA ARG A 87 21.79 8.39 -5.18
C ARG A 87 22.91 7.69 -4.41
N ALA A 88 23.90 7.14 -5.10
CA ALA A 88 25.07 6.52 -4.51
C ALA A 88 25.90 7.50 -3.65
N SER A 89 26.02 8.76 -4.07
CA SER A 89 26.83 9.77 -3.38
C SER A 89 26.03 10.66 -2.42
N GLN A 90 24.72 10.47 -2.31
CA GLN A 90 23.82 11.40 -1.62
C GLN A 90 24.21 11.62 -0.15
N ASN A 91 24.44 10.56 0.62
CA ASN A 91 24.78 10.70 2.04
C ASN A 91 26.12 11.44 2.23
N MET A 92 27.10 11.19 1.38
CA MET A 92 28.39 11.88 1.42
C MET A 92 28.23 13.37 1.06
N ALA A 93 27.41 13.69 0.05
CA ALA A 93 27.12 15.06 -0.34
C ALA A 93 26.39 15.83 0.78
N ILE A 94 25.40 15.19 1.40
CA ILE A 94 24.67 15.75 2.56
C ILE A 94 25.63 16.00 3.73
N ALA A 95 26.45 15.01 4.10
CA ALA A 95 27.42 15.14 5.18
C ALA A 95 28.38 16.31 4.96
N LYS A 96 28.85 16.50 3.72
CA LYS A 96 29.70 17.64 3.34
C LYS A 96 28.94 18.96 3.45
N ALA A 97 27.70 19.03 2.96
CA ALA A 97 26.87 20.25 2.99
C ALA A 97 26.45 20.65 4.42
N LEU A 98 26.29 19.67 5.32
CA LEU A 98 26.00 19.87 6.74
C LEU A 98 27.25 20.12 7.58
N GLU A 99 28.46 20.04 7.01
CA GLU A 99 29.74 20.18 7.73
C GLU A 99 29.94 19.09 8.79
N MET A 100 29.42 17.90 8.50
CA MET A 100 29.54 16.69 9.32
C MET A 100 30.39 15.63 8.59
N PRO A 101 31.66 15.92 8.23
CA PRO A 101 32.46 15.00 7.43
C PRO A 101 32.63 13.65 8.14
N GLY A 102 32.54 12.56 7.38
CA GLY A 102 32.69 11.20 7.90
C GLY A 102 31.37 10.53 8.32
N VAL A 103 30.30 11.28 8.58
CA VAL A 103 28.99 10.70 8.86
C VAL A 103 28.37 10.18 7.57
N ARG A 104 28.03 8.88 7.54
CA ARG A 104 27.41 8.23 6.36
C ARG A 104 26.00 7.69 6.62
N ASP A 105 25.64 7.57 7.89
CA ASP A 105 24.33 7.06 8.29
C ASP A 105 23.24 8.09 7.92
N PRO A 106 22.30 7.73 7.02
CA PRO A 106 21.23 8.64 6.63
C PRO A 106 20.32 9.02 7.81
N HIS A 107 20.16 8.17 8.82
CA HIS A 107 19.33 8.48 10.00
C HIS A 107 19.93 9.63 10.80
N ILE A 108 21.24 9.59 11.07
CA ILE A 108 21.96 10.65 11.78
C ILE A 108 21.95 11.96 10.98
N LEU A 109 22.24 11.89 9.67
CA LEU A 109 22.24 13.07 8.80
C LEU A 109 20.87 13.76 8.79
N ARG A 110 19.81 12.96 8.73
CA ARG A 110 18.43 13.46 8.74
C ARG A 110 18.01 14.03 10.08
N ARG A 111 18.73 13.84 11.20
CA ARG A 111 18.40 14.54 12.46
C ARG A 111 18.70 16.03 12.41
N SER A 112 19.54 16.48 11.47
CA SER A 112 19.82 17.91 11.32
C SER A 112 18.53 18.71 11.04
N PRO A 113 18.26 19.80 11.77
CA PRO A 113 17.10 20.66 11.51
C PRO A 113 17.26 21.50 10.23
N TYR A 114 18.42 21.41 9.59
CA TYR A 114 18.79 22.20 8.43
C TYR A 114 18.72 21.45 7.11
N LEU A 115 18.28 20.17 7.09
CA LEU A 115 18.22 19.33 5.88
C LEU A 115 16.79 19.24 5.32
N TYR A 116 16.65 19.51 4.02
CA TYR A 116 15.36 19.59 3.31
C TYR A 116 15.40 18.80 2.00
N GLY A 117 14.26 18.25 1.57
CA GLY A 117 14.08 17.57 0.29
C GLY A 117 14.85 16.25 0.08
N ALA A 118 15.66 15.79 1.04
CA ALA A 118 16.52 14.61 0.87
C ALA A 118 15.81 13.25 1.06
N ASP A 119 14.51 13.25 1.34
CA ASP A 119 13.70 12.05 1.55
C ASP A 119 12.96 11.56 0.31
N LEU A 120 12.98 12.36 -0.76
CA LEU A 120 12.46 11.95 -2.05
C LEU A 120 13.28 10.79 -2.63
N LEU A 121 12.58 9.84 -3.24
CA LEU A 121 13.23 8.79 -4.01
C LEU A 121 13.64 9.34 -5.37
N SER A 122 14.87 9.02 -5.79
CA SER A 122 15.37 9.38 -7.13
C SER A 122 14.45 8.87 -8.24
N THR A 123 13.81 7.72 -8.04
CA THR A 123 12.84 7.13 -8.98
C THR A 123 11.58 7.98 -9.09
N SER A 124 11.07 8.53 -7.98
CA SER A 124 9.97 9.50 -8.00
C SER A 124 10.36 10.78 -8.76
N VAL A 125 11.57 11.30 -8.54
CA VAL A 125 12.08 12.51 -9.22
C VAL A 125 12.20 12.29 -10.74
N ILE A 126 12.72 11.14 -11.17
CA ILE A 126 12.78 10.77 -12.59
C ILE A 126 11.38 10.80 -13.21
N ARG A 127 10.39 10.14 -12.56
CA ARG A 127 9.03 10.10 -13.08
C ARG A 127 8.39 11.48 -13.17
N LYS A 128 8.55 12.33 -12.15
CA LYS A 128 8.09 13.74 -12.20
C LYS A 128 8.72 14.52 -13.35
N THR A 129 10.04 14.38 -13.56
CA THR A 129 10.78 15.05 -14.65
C THR A 129 10.20 14.68 -16.02
N TYR A 130 9.80 13.41 -16.22
CA TYR A 130 9.14 12.98 -17.46
C TYR A 130 7.75 13.60 -17.61
N MET A 131 6.94 13.61 -16.55
CA MET A 131 5.60 14.19 -16.57
C MET A 131 5.62 15.69 -16.87
N GLU A 132 6.61 16.43 -16.37
CA GLU A 132 6.80 17.86 -16.69
C GLU A 132 7.25 18.07 -18.13
N ARG A 133 8.16 17.22 -18.61
CA ARG A 133 8.72 17.35 -19.96
C ARG A 133 7.73 16.92 -21.04
N PHE A 134 6.87 15.97 -20.75
CA PHE A 134 5.91 15.38 -21.67
C PHE A 134 4.50 15.27 -21.05
N PRO A 135 3.85 16.40 -20.70
CA PRO A 135 2.59 16.38 -19.94
C PRO A 135 1.38 15.88 -20.75
N ALA A 136 1.49 15.88 -22.08
CA ALA A 136 0.40 15.49 -22.98
C ALA A 136 0.26 13.98 -23.18
N VAL A 137 1.27 13.18 -22.79
CA VAL A 137 1.24 11.72 -22.94
C VAL A 137 0.87 11.05 -21.63
N ASN A 138 -0.24 10.31 -21.67
CA ASN A 138 -0.69 9.46 -20.58
C ASN A 138 -1.53 8.33 -21.18
N THR A 139 -0.93 7.16 -21.34
CA THR A 139 -1.58 5.99 -21.93
C THR A 139 -1.82 4.92 -20.87
N PRO A 140 -2.84 4.05 -21.04
CA PRO A 140 -3.07 2.95 -20.11
C PRO A 140 -1.83 2.06 -19.98
N TYR A 141 -1.51 1.67 -18.75
CA TYR A 141 -0.43 0.73 -18.48
C TYR A 141 -0.79 -0.66 -19.06
N SER A 142 0.22 -1.31 -19.62
CA SER A 142 0.11 -2.69 -20.12
C SER A 142 0.37 -3.71 -19.01
N VAL A 143 -0.47 -4.73 -18.93
CA VAL A 143 -0.46 -5.71 -17.84
C VAL A 143 -0.32 -7.10 -18.44
N ALA A 144 0.66 -7.85 -17.96
CA ALA A 144 0.73 -9.29 -18.12
C ALA A 144 0.39 -9.96 -16.78
N ALA A 145 -0.31 -11.09 -16.81
CA ALA A 145 -0.62 -11.89 -15.63
C ALA A 145 0.28 -13.13 -15.59
N PHE A 146 0.77 -13.47 -14.41
CA PHE A 146 1.61 -14.63 -14.17
C PHE A 146 1.12 -15.43 -12.96
N ASP A 147 1.19 -16.75 -13.05
CA ASP A 147 0.75 -17.69 -12.03
C ASP A 147 1.53 -19.01 -12.15
N VAL A 148 1.94 -19.58 -11.02
CA VAL A 148 2.58 -20.90 -10.94
C VAL A 148 1.67 -21.95 -10.34
N GLU A 149 1.85 -23.20 -10.76
CA GLU A 149 1.29 -24.36 -10.08
C GLU A 149 2.41 -25.23 -9.53
N THR A 150 2.20 -25.77 -8.33
CA THR A 150 3.18 -26.63 -7.64
C THR A 150 2.69 -28.07 -7.49
N ASP A 151 3.61 -29.03 -7.44
CA ASP A 151 3.31 -30.43 -7.18
C ASP A 151 2.61 -30.61 -5.83
N ALA A 152 1.36 -31.05 -5.89
CA ALA A 152 0.54 -31.38 -4.73
C ALA A 152 0.48 -32.88 -4.45
N VAL A 153 1.01 -33.71 -5.37
CA VAL A 153 0.81 -35.16 -5.39
C VAL A 153 1.98 -35.89 -4.73
N HIS A 154 3.22 -35.53 -5.06
CA HIS A 154 4.41 -36.24 -4.57
C HIS A 154 5.08 -35.53 -3.40
N GLY A 155 4.46 -34.46 -2.89
CA GLY A 155 4.95 -33.71 -1.73
C GLY A 155 6.23 -32.93 -1.98
N THR A 156 6.68 -32.79 -3.23
CA THR A 156 7.90 -32.03 -3.55
C THR A 156 7.68 -30.52 -3.38
N GLY A 157 6.45 -30.04 -3.63
CA GLY A 157 6.13 -28.62 -3.61
C GLY A 157 6.91 -27.79 -4.65
N GLU A 158 7.51 -28.46 -5.64
CA GLU A 158 8.23 -27.83 -6.75
C GLU A 158 7.25 -27.28 -7.79
N ILE A 159 7.68 -26.26 -8.54
CA ILE A 159 6.90 -25.70 -9.66
C ILE A 159 6.80 -26.75 -10.77
N ILE A 160 5.58 -27.14 -11.12
CA ILE A 160 5.30 -28.10 -12.21
C ILE A 160 4.87 -27.41 -13.50
N MET A 161 4.32 -26.19 -13.43
CA MET A 161 4.04 -25.35 -14.59
C MET A 161 3.90 -23.88 -14.17
N ALA A 162 4.02 -23.00 -15.15
CA ALA A 162 3.66 -21.60 -14.99
C ALA A 162 3.15 -21.02 -16.31
N THR A 163 2.24 -20.06 -16.21
CA THR A 163 1.71 -19.32 -17.37
C THR A 163 2.01 -17.84 -17.25
N LEU A 164 2.47 -17.22 -18.33
CA LEU A 164 2.48 -15.77 -18.51
C LEU A 164 1.52 -15.41 -19.65
N SER A 165 0.46 -14.67 -19.33
CA SER A 165 -0.53 -14.18 -20.29
C SER A 165 -0.41 -12.68 -20.48
N TYR A 166 -0.41 -12.22 -21.73
CA TYR A 166 -0.33 -10.81 -22.09
C TYR A 166 -1.12 -10.53 -23.37
N ARG A 167 -2.39 -10.14 -23.20
CA ARG A 167 -3.38 -9.84 -24.25
C ARG A 167 -3.58 -11.01 -25.22
N ASP A 168 -3.01 -10.88 -26.41
CA ASP A 168 -3.09 -11.83 -27.51
C ASP A 168 -1.94 -12.86 -27.47
N ARG A 169 -1.12 -12.87 -26.42
CA ARG A 169 0.05 -13.76 -26.30
C ARG A 169 0.03 -14.49 -24.98
N ILE A 170 0.21 -15.80 -25.03
CA ILE A 170 0.29 -16.65 -23.83
C ILE A 170 1.48 -17.58 -24.01
N ILE A 171 2.31 -17.70 -22.98
CA ILE A 171 3.28 -18.80 -22.85
C ILE A 171 2.94 -19.61 -21.62
N THR A 172 2.91 -20.94 -21.78
CA THR A 172 2.79 -21.88 -20.67
C THR A 172 3.96 -22.84 -20.72
N ALA A 173 4.78 -22.83 -19.67
CA ALA A 173 5.88 -23.76 -19.53
C ALA A 173 5.50 -24.87 -18.54
N ILE A 174 5.73 -26.13 -18.91
CA ILE A 174 5.24 -27.31 -18.20
C ILE A 174 6.41 -28.27 -17.99
N CYS A 175 6.56 -28.81 -16.77
CA CYS A 175 7.57 -29.81 -16.47
C CYS A 175 7.25 -31.12 -17.20
N LYS A 176 8.22 -31.67 -17.93
CA LYS A 176 8.06 -32.95 -18.66
C LYS A 176 7.73 -34.10 -17.71
N SER A 177 8.37 -34.15 -16.54
CA SER A 177 8.16 -35.22 -15.57
C SER A 177 6.74 -35.20 -14.99
N PHE A 178 6.13 -34.02 -14.82
CA PHE A 178 4.74 -33.91 -14.38
C PHE A 178 3.79 -34.65 -15.33
N LEU A 179 3.87 -34.40 -16.64
CA LEU A 179 3.03 -35.07 -17.63
C LEU A 179 3.34 -36.58 -17.70
N ALA A 180 4.62 -36.94 -17.75
CA ALA A 180 5.06 -38.33 -17.85
C ALA A 180 4.60 -39.17 -16.65
N ASN A 181 4.67 -38.63 -15.43
CA ASN A 181 4.25 -39.31 -14.20
C ASN A 181 2.75 -39.65 -14.19
N GLN A 182 1.94 -38.94 -14.98
CA GLN A 182 0.50 -39.19 -15.12
C GLN A 182 0.16 -40.00 -16.38
N GLY A 183 1.16 -40.61 -17.02
CA GLY A 183 0.96 -41.41 -18.23
C GLY A 183 0.70 -40.57 -19.50
N VAL A 184 0.95 -39.26 -19.46
CA VAL A 184 0.83 -38.37 -20.62
C VAL A 184 2.20 -38.20 -21.26
N GLY A 185 2.48 -38.89 -22.38
CA GLY A 185 3.74 -38.69 -23.09
C GLY A 185 4.04 -39.61 -24.27
N GLU A 186 3.66 -40.89 -24.23
CA GLU A 186 3.93 -41.81 -25.35
C GLU A 186 2.81 -41.78 -26.40
N GLY A 187 3.15 -41.38 -27.62
CA GLY A 187 2.22 -41.38 -28.76
C GLY A 187 1.17 -40.27 -28.78
N VAL A 188 1.19 -39.38 -27.78
CA VAL A 188 0.27 -38.23 -27.67
C VAL A 188 0.97 -36.97 -28.17
N ASP A 189 0.36 -36.29 -29.14
CA ASP A 189 0.74 -34.92 -29.47
C ASP A 189 0.20 -33.99 -28.37
N ILE A 190 1.05 -33.70 -27.38
CA ILE A 190 0.71 -32.89 -26.20
C ILE A 190 0.21 -31.51 -26.62
N GLU A 191 0.85 -30.89 -27.62
CA GLU A 191 0.47 -29.55 -28.06
C GLU A 191 -0.92 -29.58 -28.68
N GLN A 192 -1.21 -30.53 -29.56
CA GLN A 192 -2.53 -30.69 -30.17
C GLN A 192 -3.61 -31.00 -29.11
N ALA A 193 -3.31 -31.88 -28.15
CA ALA A 193 -4.24 -32.25 -27.08
C ALA A 193 -4.57 -31.04 -26.18
N LEU A 194 -3.55 -30.27 -25.80
CA LEU A 194 -3.71 -29.03 -25.03
C LEU A 194 -4.50 -27.99 -25.81
N ARG A 195 -4.22 -27.78 -27.11
CA ARG A 195 -4.99 -26.87 -27.97
C ARG A 195 -6.46 -27.26 -28.02
N GLY A 196 -6.77 -28.55 -28.17
CA GLY A 196 -8.15 -29.04 -28.14
C GLY A 196 -8.86 -28.74 -26.81
N LYS A 197 -8.16 -28.84 -25.67
CA LYS A 197 -8.71 -28.50 -24.35
C LYS A 197 -8.87 -27.00 -24.17
N LEU A 198 -7.90 -26.20 -24.63
CA LEU A 198 -7.98 -24.74 -24.62
C LEU A 198 -9.23 -24.26 -25.39
N ASP A 199 -9.41 -24.76 -26.62
CA ASP A 199 -10.55 -24.41 -27.47
C ASP A 199 -11.88 -24.83 -26.83
N TYR A 200 -11.92 -26.01 -26.20
CA TYR A 200 -13.11 -26.52 -25.53
C TYR A 200 -13.53 -25.66 -24.33
N TYR A 201 -12.59 -25.30 -23.45
CA TYR A 201 -12.93 -24.60 -22.20
C TYR A 201 -12.98 -23.07 -22.35
N ILE A 202 -12.08 -22.50 -23.15
CA ILE A 202 -11.87 -21.04 -23.21
C ILE A 202 -11.69 -20.52 -24.65
N GLY A 203 -12.07 -21.31 -25.65
CA GLY A 203 -11.90 -20.97 -27.07
C GLY A 203 -12.62 -19.70 -27.51
N ASP A 204 -13.74 -19.35 -26.86
CA ASP A 204 -14.45 -18.10 -27.16
C ASP A 204 -13.64 -16.86 -26.71
N VAL A 205 -13.01 -16.93 -25.54
CA VAL A 205 -12.10 -15.90 -25.02
C VAL A 205 -10.86 -15.79 -25.89
N CYS A 206 -10.24 -16.93 -26.22
CA CYS A 206 -9.05 -16.98 -27.06
C CYS A 206 -9.32 -16.42 -28.47
N SER A 207 -10.46 -16.77 -29.06
CA SER A 207 -10.87 -16.27 -30.39
C SER A 207 -11.11 -14.77 -30.39
N LYS A 208 -11.81 -14.24 -29.37
CA LYS A 208 -12.07 -12.79 -29.25
C LYS A 208 -10.79 -11.97 -29.09
N ARG A 209 -9.80 -12.49 -28.35
CA ARG A 209 -8.52 -11.83 -28.11
C ARG A 209 -7.48 -12.08 -29.22
N GLY A 210 -7.73 -13.02 -30.14
CA GLY A 210 -6.76 -13.42 -31.16
C GLY A 210 -5.52 -14.09 -30.55
N VAL A 211 -5.72 -14.92 -29.53
CA VAL A 211 -4.64 -15.51 -28.72
C VAL A 211 -3.69 -16.36 -29.55
N ARG A 212 -2.40 -16.11 -29.36
CA ARG A 212 -1.28 -16.94 -29.78
C ARG A 212 -0.71 -17.61 -28.54
N TRP A 213 -0.94 -18.91 -28.43
CA TRP A 213 -0.47 -19.71 -27.31
C TRP A 213 0.75 -20.56 -27.69
N GLU A 214 1.81 -20.37 -26.93
CA GLU A 214 3.08 -21.09 -27.00
C GLU A 214 3.20 -22.03 -25.79
N VAL A 215 3.35 -23.33 -26.05
CA VAL A 215 3.56 -24.34 -25.00
C VAL A 215 5.03 -24.74 -25.01
N VAL A 216 5.67 -24.70 -23.83
CA VAL A 216 7.07 -25.08 -23.65
C VAL A 216 7.15 -26.27 -22.70
N LEU A 217 7.76 -27.36 -23.14
CA LEU A 217 8.07 -28.51 -22.29
C LEU A 217 9.46 -28.33 -21.68
N ALA A 218 9.51 -28.11 -20.37
CA ALA A 218 10.70 -27.81 -19.59
C ALA A 218 11.24 -29.06 -18.87
N ASP A 219 12.56 -29.13 -18.70
CA ASP A 219 13.23 -30.25 -18.02
C ASP A 219 13.30 -30.07 -16.50
N SER A 220 13.12 -28.84 -15.99
CA SER A 220 13.17 -28.51 -14.57
C SER A 220 12.24 -27.35 -14.19
N ALA A 221 11.96 -27.20 -12.88
CA ALA A 221 11.23 -26.05 -12.33
C ALA A 221 11.90 -24.71 -12.68
N ALA A 222 13.24 -24.66 -12.69
CA ALA A 222 13.98 -23.47 -13.07
C ALA A 222 13.81 -23.12 -14.56
N ASP A 223 13.77 -24.11 -15.45
CA ASP A 223 13.54 -23.92 -16.88
C ASP A 223 12.15 -23.34 -17.18
N ILE A 224 11.14 -23.68 -16.36
CA ILE A 224 9.80 -23.09 -16.42
C ILE A 224 9.86 -21.58 -16.16
N VAL A 225 10.50 -21.19 -15.06
CA VAL A 225 10.67 -19.77 -14.70
C VAL A 225 11.47 -19.04 -15.78
N LEU A 226 12.59 -19.61 -16.24
CA LEU A 226 13.41 -19.05 -17.31
C LEU A 226 12.61 -18.82 -18.61
N ALA A 227 11.78 -19.78 -19.02
CA ALA A 227 10.98 -19.67 -20.24
C ALA A 227 9.99 -18.50 -20.15
N CYS A 228 9.24 -18.39 -19.05
CA CYS A 228 8.27 -17.33 -18.84
C CYS A 228 8.93 -15.94 -18.77
N PHE A 229 10.01 -15.78 -17.98
CA PHE A 229 10.62 -14.45 -17.80
C PHE A 229 11.47 -13.99 -18.98
N ARG A 230 12.00 -14.91 -19.80
CA ARG A 230 12.55 -14.55 -21.12
C ARG A 230 11.48 -13.89 -22.00
N LYS A 231 10.26 -14.45 -22.04
CA LYS A 231 9.13 -13.83 -22.75
C LYS A 231 8.67 -12.53 -22.12
N ALA A 232 8.65 -12.43 -20.79
CA ALA A 232 8.34 -11.16 -20.11
C ALA A 232 9.33 -10.05 -20.51
N HIS A 233 10.63 -10.35 -20.60
CA HIS A 233 11.65 -9.41 -21.08
C HIS A 233 11.57 -9.11 -22.58
N GLU A 234 11.12 -10.06 -23.39
CA GLU A 234 10.85 -9.85 -24.82
C GLU A 234 9.64 -8.93 -25.02
N TRP A 235 8.53 -9.21 -24.33
CA TRP A 235 7.26 -8.52 -24.50
C TRP A 235 7.19 -7.18 -23.80
N LYS A 236 7.97 -7.01 -22.72
CA LYS A 236 8.10 -5.79 -21.93
C LYS A 236 6.72 -5.21 -21.55
N PRO A 237 5.85 -5.94 -20.81
CA PRO A 237 4.68 -5.32 -20.22
C PRO A 237 5.11 -4.24 -19.21
N ASP A 238 4.19 -3.37 -18.78
CA ASP A 238 4.47 -2.42 -17.72
C ASP A 238 4.39 -3.10 -16.35
N PHE A 239 3.42 -4.01 -16.17
CA PHE A 239 3.28 -4.86 -15.00
C PHE A 239 3.38 -6.34 -15.34
N VAL A 240 4.05 -7.11 -14.47
CA VAL A 240 3.79 -8.55 -14.31
C VAL A 240 2.99 -8.68 -13.01
N ALA A 241 1.69 -8.86 -13.18
CA ALA A 241 0.71 -8.99 -12.11
C ALA A 241 0.60 -10.45 -11.68
N ILE A 242 0.65 -10.66 -10.36
CA ILE A 242 0.50 -11.98 -9.74
C ILE A 242 -0.56 -11.81 -8.65
N TRP A 243 -1.52 -12.72 -8.55
CA TRP A 243 -2.52 -12.66 -7.50
C TRP A 243 -1.99 -13.38 -6.27
N ASN A 244 -1.72 -12.65 -5.18
CA ASN A 244 -1.01 -13.19 -4.01
C ASN A 244 0.44 -13.59 -4.30
N ILE A 245 1.24 -12.62 -4.75
CA ILE A 245 2.64 -12.79 -5.18
C ILE A 245 3.54 -13.46 -4.12
N ASN A 246 3.14 -13.39 -2.84
CA ASN A 246 3.88 -13.99 -1.75
C ASN A 246 3.82 -15.52 -1.72
N PHE A 247 3.00 -16.14 -2.56
CA PHE A 247 3.07 -17.57 -2.84
C PHE A 247 4.10 -17.86 -3.95
N ASP A 248 3.94 -17.26 -5.12
CA ASP A 248 4.74 -17.53 -6.32
C ASP A 248 6.20 -17.11 -6.18
N MET A 249 6.45 -15.89 -5.66
CA MET A 249 7.80 -15.31 -5.66
C MET A 249 8.80 -16.11 -4.82
N PRO A 250 8.48 -16.55 -3.59
CA PRO A 250 9.35 -17.46 -2.84
C PRO A 250 9.62 -18.77 -3.60
N LYS A 251 8.62 -19.36 -4.25
CA LYS A 251 8.78 -20.61 -5.01
C LYS A 251 9.69 -20.45 -6.23
N MET A 252 9.56 -19.33 -6.94
CA MET A 252 10.46 -19.01 -8.04
C MET A 252 11.89 -18.80 -7.55
N ILE A 253 12.09 -18.08 -6.44
CA ILE A 253 13.43 -17.88 -5.86
C ILE A 253 14.05 -19.23 -5.47
N GLU A 254 13.31 -20.05 -4.71
CA GLU A 254 13.73 -21.37 -4.23
C GLU A 254 14.17 -22.27 -5.39
N CYS A 255 13.37 -22.37 -6.46
CA CYS A 255 13.70 -23.24 -7.59
C CYS A 255 14.94 -22.76 -8.38
N LEU A 256 15.13 -21.43 -8.51
CA LEU A 256 16.31 -20.87 -9.18
C LEU A 256 17.57 -21.12 -8.35
N GLU A 257 17.49 -20.89 -7.03
CA GLU A 257 18.60 -21.14 -6.11
C GLU A 257 19.00 -22.62 -6.08
N HIS A 258 18.02 -23.54 -6.06
CA HIS A 258 18.27 -24.99 -6.15
C HIS A 258 18.97 -25.37 -7.47
N ALA A 259 18.67 -24.70 -8.57
CA ALA A 259 19.33 -24.90 -9.86
C ALA A 259 20.69 -24.18 -9.99
N GLY A 260 21.15 -23.47 -8.94
CA GLY A 260 22.39 -22.70 -8.96
C GLY A 260 22.31 -21.42 -9.81
N LEU A 261 21.09 -20.92 -10.06
CA LEU A 261 20.84 -19.69 -10.80
C LEU A 261 20.57 -18.53 -9.83
N ASP A 262 21.23 -17.40 -10.06
CA ASP A 262 20.98 -16.19 -9.27
C ASP A 262 19.72 -15.47 -9.80
N PRO A 263 18.68 -15.23 -8.97
CA PRO A 263 17.48 -14.52 -9.38
C PRO A 263 17.74 -13.17 -10.07
N LYS A 264 18.84 -12.48 -9.74
CA LYS A 264 19.17 -11.20 -10.39
C LYS A 264 19.44 -11.35 -11.88
N ASP A 265 19.96 -12.49 -12.33
CA ASP A 265 20.30 -12.73 -13.72
C ASP A 265 19.12 -13.23 -14.55
N VAL A 266 18.07 -13.72 -13.87
CA VAL A 266 16.82 -14.16 -14.48
C VAL A 266 15.82 -13.00 -14.60
N PHE A 267 15.68 -12.20 -13.54
CA PHE A 267 14.64 -11.18 -13.47
C PHE A 267 15.09 -9.78 -13.91
N SER A 268 16.40 -9.49 -13.96
CA SER A 268 16.87 -8.20 -14.49
C SER A 268 16.77 -8.17 -16.00
N ASP A 269 16.44 -7.01 -16.57
CA ASP A 269 16.46 -6.84 -18.03
C ASP A 269 17.90 -7.11 -18.55
N PRO A 270 18.05 -7.92 -19.63
CA PRO A 270 19.36 -8.26 -20.18
C PRO A 270 20.22 -7.04 -20.57
N ALA A 271 19.62 -5.89 -20.87
CA ALA A 271 20.33 -4.65 -21.19
C ALA A 271 21.05 -4.04 -19.98
N VAL A 272 20.68 -4.41 -18.75
CA VAL A 272 21.38 -4.00 -17.53
C VAL A 272 22.71 -4.74 -17.45
N PRO A 273 23.86 -4.04 -17.32
CA PRO A 273 25.15 -4.69 -17.15
C PRO A 273 25.16 -5.60 -15.92
N GLY A 274 25.75 -6.79 -16.04
CA GLY A 274 25.73 -7.83 -14.99
C GLY A 274 26.13 -7.34 -13.61
N ALA A 275 27.12 -6.45 -13.51
CA ALA A 275 27.60 -5.89 -12.24
C ALA A 275 26.60 -4.95 -11.53
N TRP A 276 25.58 -4.43 -12.24
CA TRP A 276 24.52 -3.57 -11.68
C TRP A 276 23.17 -4.29 -11.54
N ARG A 277 23.09 -5.56 -11.95
CA ARG A 277 21.93 -6.42 -11.69
C ARG A 277 21.85 -6.73 -10.21
N HIS A 278 20.63 -6.70 -9.70
CA HIS A 278 20.34 -7.07 -8.31
C HIS A 278 18.92 -7.58 -8.23
N PHE A 279 18.66 -8.38 -7.20
CA PHE A 279 17.32 -8.84 -6.88
C PHE A 279 17.14 -8.79 -5.37
N ARG A 280 16.01 -8.23 -4.93
CA ARG A 280 15.58 -8.28 -3.54
C ARG A 280 14.06 -8.30 -3.48
N TYR A 281 13.51 -9.37 -2.94
CA TYR A 281 12.10 -9.44 -2.59
C TYR A 281 11.88 -8.95 -1.15
N LYS A 282 11.13 -7.86 -1.00
CA LYS A 282 10.70 -7.31 0.30
C LYS A 282 9.27 -7.75 0.56
N VAL A 283 9.11 -8.69 1.49
CA VAL A 283 7.80 -9.10 1.99
C VAL A 283 7.16 -7.96 2.78
N GLY A 284 5.86 -7.73 2.56
CA GLY A 284 5.08 -6.76 3.34
C GLY A 284 5.02 -7.14 4.82
N SER A 285 4.77 -6.17 5.70
CA SER A 285 4.63 -6.50 7.13
C SER A 285 3.38 -7.35 7.34
N SER A 286 3.53 -8.47 8.04
CA SER A 286 2.41 -9.34 8.45
C SER A 286 1.81 -8.92 9.80
N ARG A 287 2.42 -7.93 10.47
CA ARG A 287 2.00 -7.44 11.78
C ARG A 287 1.98 -5.91 11.79
N LYS A 288 0.96 -5.34 12.41
CA LYS A 288 0.87 -3.92 12.73
C LYS A 288 1.10 -3.75 14.22
N VAL A 289 2.09 -2.94 14.58
CA VAL A 289 2.33 -2.52 15.96
C VAL A 289 1.80 -1.09 16.09
N THR A 290 0.84 -0.86 16.97
CA THR A 290 0.32 0.49 17.26
C THR A 290 1.30 1.28 18.12
N ALA A 291 1.08 2.59 18.26
CA ALA A 291 1.86 3.42 19.17
C ALA A 291 1.77 2.98 20.64
N SER A 292 0.67 2.31 21.02
CA SER A 292 0.49 1.69 22.34
C SER A 292 1.18 0.33 22.50
N GLY A 293 1.83 -0.19 21.46
CA GLY A 293 2.49 -1.51 21.47
C GLY A 293 1.58 -2.68 21.11
N LYS A 294 0.26 -2.47 20.92
CA LYS A 294 -0.68 -3.52 20.52
C LYS A 294 -0.29 -4.08 19.15
N VAL A 295 -0.11 -5.40 19.09
CA VAL A 295 0.24 -6.11 17.86
C VAL A 295 -1.03 -6.72 17.28
N SER A 296 -1.30 -6.46 16.00
CA SER A 296 -2.42 -7.05 15.27
C SER A 296 -1.92 -7.64 13.95
N PRO A 297 -2.47 -8.78 13.50
CA PRO A 297 -2.10 -9.38 12.22
C PRO A 297 -2.58 -8.51 11.06
N ILE A 298 -1.80 -8.48 9.98
CA ILE A 298 -2.18 -7.88 8.70
C ILE A 298 -2.51 -9.03 7.74
N PRO A 299 -3.78 -9.16 7.29
CA PRO A 299 -4.16 -10.23 6.38
C PRO A 299 -3.45 -10.08 5.03
N PRO A 300 -3.24 -11.16 4.26
CA PRO A 300 -2.43 -11.14 3.03
C PRO A 300 -2.79 -10.02 2.04
N HIS A 301 -4.08 -9.83 1.74
CA HIS A 301 -4.57 -8.77 0.85
C HIS A 301 -4.26 -7.34 1.32
N ALA A 302 -3.97 -7.14 2.62
CA ALA A 302 -3.61 -5.85 3.20
C ALA A 302 -2.10 -5.62 3.36
N GLN A 303 -1.28 -6.60 2.98
CA GLN A 303 0.17 -6.47 2.94
C GLN A 303 0.60 -5.72 1.66
N TRP A 304 1.86 -5.31 1.61
CA TRP A 304 2.44 -4.66 0.43
C TRP A 304 3.84 -5.19 0.16
N HIS A 305 3.92 -6.10 -0.81
CA HIS A 305 5.17 -6.72 -1.24
C HIS A 305 5.86 -5.86 -2.29
N THR A 306 7.19 -5.91 -2.37
CA THR A 306 7.96 -5.16 -3.37
C THR A 306 9.16 -5.94 -3.86
N VAL A 307 9.28 -6.10 -5.18
CA VAL A 307 10.48 -6.64 -5.82
C VAL A 307 11.36 -5.48 -6.26
N PHE A 308 12.59 -5.43 -5.76
CA PHE A 308 13.63 -4.51 -6.23
C PHE A 308 14.53 -5.26 -7.21
N CYS A 309 14.26 -5.07 -8.49
CA CYS A 309 14.98 -5.70 -9.59
C CYS A 309 14.94 -4.74 -10.80
N PRO A 310 16.05 -4.50 -11.51
CA PRO A 310 16.06 -3.66 -12.70
C PRO A 310 15.50 -4.44 -13.90
N SER A 311 14.19 -4.70 -13.87
CA SER A 311 13.41 -5.44 -14.87
C SER A 311 12.71 -4.52 -15.86
N SER A 312 12.32 -5.06 -17.02
CA SER A 312 11.54 -4.32 -18.04
C SER A 312 10.05 -4.18 -17.75
N PHE A 313 9.62 -4.66 -16.58
CA PHE A 313 8.26 -4.69 -16.05
C PHE A 313 8.34 -4.52 -14.52
N TYR A 314 7.27 -4.11 -13.87
CA TYR A 314 7.18 -4.02 -12.42
C TYR A 314 6.36 -5.22 -11.90
N PHE A 315 6.91 -5.99 -10.97
CA PHE A 315 6.16 -7.04 -10.28
C PHE A 315 5.13 -6.43 -9.33
N ILE A 316 3.87 -6.82 -9.45
CA ILE A 316 2.81 -6.26 -8.64
C ILE A 316 1.85 -7.34 -8.13
N ASP A 317 1.48 -7.24 -6.86
CA ASP A 317 0.42 -8.09 -6.31
C ASP A 317 -0.96 -7.49 -6.64
N ALA A 318 -1.68 -8.12 -7.55
CA ALA A 318 -3.00 -7.66 -7.99
C ALA A 318 -4.05 -7.71 -6.86
N MET A 319 -3.94 -8.69 -5.95
CA MET A 319 -4.83 -8.82 -4.80
C MET A 319 -4.63 -7.65 -3.83
N CYS A 320 -3.37 -7.32 -3.52
CA CYS A 320 -3.05 -6.18 -2.65
C CYS A 320 -3.49 -4.85 -3.27
N VAL A 321 -3.31 -4.68 -4.58
CA VAL A 321 -3.78 -3.49 -5.30
C VAL A 321 -5.29 -3.36 -5.19
N TYR A 322 -6.03 -4.43 -5.46
CA TYR A 322 -7.49 -4.45 -5.39
C TYR A 322 -7.99 -3.96 -4.02
N TRP A 323 -7.40 -4.46 -2.93
CA TRP A 323 -7.70 -4.02 -1.57
C TRP A 323 -7.31 -2.56 -1.32
N HIS A 324 -6.07 -2.15 -1.63
CA HIS A 324 -5.60 -0.80 -1.30
C HIS A 324 -6.33 0.31 -2.05
N LEU A 325 -6.90 0.01 -3.23
CA LEU A 325 -7.76 0.93 -3.97
C LEU A 325 -9.17 1.04 -3.38
N ARG A 326 -9.59 0.07 -2.57
CA ARG A 326 -10.96 -0.06 -2.06
C ARG A 326 -11.07 -0.10 -0.54
N SER A 327 -9.97 0.01 0.20
CA SER A 327 -9.94 -0.18 1.65
C SER A 327 -10.91 0.72 2.43
N GLN A 328 -11.27 1.88 1.86
CA GLN A 328 -12.25 2.80 2.44
C GLN A 328 -13.70 2.33 2.32
N LYS A 329 -13.99 1.37 1.44
CA LYS A 329 -15.34 0.80 1.23
C LYS A 329 -15.65 -0.37 2.17
N GLY A 330 -14.75 -0.71 3.10
CA GLY A 330 -14.84 -1.89 3.93
C GLY A 330 -14.22 -3.13 3.30
N LYS A 331 -14.22 -4.23 4.05
CA LYS A 331 -13.64 -5.51 3.63
C LYS A 331 -14.62 -6.32 2.78
N ASP A 332 -14.11 -6.93 1.72
CA ASP A 332 -14.81 -8.00 1.02
C ASP A 332 -14.82 -9.31 1.85
N PRO A 333 -15.86 -10.17 1.71
CA PRO A 333 -15.92 -11.47 2.39
C PRO A 333 -14.74 -12.39 2.05
N SER A 334 -14.19 -12.29 0.84
CA SER A 334 -13.02 -13.03 0.39
C SER A 334 -12.25 -12.27 -0.67
N TYR A 335 -10.93 -12.48 -0.70
CA TYR A 335 -10.00 -11.91 -1.69
C TYR A 335 -9.36 -13.00 -2.58
N ALA A 336 -9.90 -14.23 -2.54
CA ALA A 336 -9.55 -15.23 -3.53
C ALA A 336 -9.92 -14.73 -4.93
N LEU A 337 -9.11 -15.04 -5.95
CA LEU A 337 -9.35 -14.58 -7.32
C LEU A 337 -10.77 -14.94 -7.80
N ASP A 338 -11.24 -16.17 -7.55
CA ASP A 338 -12.60 -16.60 -7.94
C ASP A 338 -13.71 -15.76 -7.27
N ALA A 339 -13.53 -15.38 -6.00
CA ALA A 339 -14.51 -14.55 -5.28
C ALA A 339 -14.62 -13.15 -5.90
N ILE A 340 -13.47 -12.55 -6.25
CA ILE A 340 -13.44 -11.23 -6.88
C ILE A 340 -13.94 -11.28 -8.34
N LEU A 341 -13.63 -12.34 -9.08
CA LEU A 341 -14.18 -12.56 -10.43
C LEU A 341 -15.71 -12.65 -10.40
N ARG A 342 -16.29 -13.47 -9.51
CA ARG A 342 -17.74 -13.59 -9.35
C ARG A 342 -18.39 -12.28 -8.94
N LYS A 343 -17.78 -11.55 -8.00
CA LYS A 343 -18.27 -10.23 -7.59
C LYS A 343 -18.32 -9.25 -8.75
N THR A 344 -17.34 -9.31 -9.65
CA THR A 344 -17.20 -8.37 -10.78
C THR A 344 -18.08 -8.76 -11.98
N PHE A 345 -18.11 -10.05 -12.33
CA PHE A 345 -18.71 -10.53 -13.58
C PHE A 345 -19.99 -11.36 -13.41
N GLY A 346 -20.35 -11.72 -12.17
CA GLY A 346 -21.38 -12.72 -11.89
C GLY A 346 -20.92 -14.11 -12.34
N GLU A 347 -21.82 -14.88 -12.95
CA GLU A 347 -21.49 -16.22 -13.49
C GLU A 347 -20.81 -16.17 -14.87
N ARG A 348 -20.62 -14.99 -15.48
CA ARG A 348 -20.03 -14.87 -16.82
C ARG A 348 -18.54 -15.21 -16.85
N ILE A 349 -17.81 -14.81 -15.82
CA ILE A 349 -16.37 -15.08 -15.66
C ILE A 349 -16.14 -15.49 -14.21
N ARG A 350 -15.58 -16.68 -14.05
CA ARG A 350 -15.21 -17.33 -12.79
C ARG A 350 -14.11 -18.34 -13.07
N LYS A 351 -13.33 -18.76 -12.08
CA LYS A 351 -12.33 -19.82 -12.27
C LYS A 351 -12.95 -21.07 -12.89
N LEU A 352 -12.16 -21.77 -13.72
CA LEU A 352 -12.64 -22.99 -14.37
C LEU A 352 -13.05 -24.04 -13.33
N ARG A 353 -14.22 -24.63 -13.54
CA ARG A 353 -14.74 -25.73 -12.72
C ARG A 353 -14.87 -26.98 -13.59
N PHE A 354 -14.44 -28.11 -13.05
CA PHE A 354 -14.53 -29.40 -13.72
C PHE A 354 -15.51 -30.29 -12.97
N GLU A 355 -16.50 -30.82 -13.69
CA GLU A 355 -17.56 -31.66 -13.11
C GLU A 355 -16.98 -32.88 -12.37
N ALA A 356 -15.93 -33.49 -12.92
CA ALA A 356 -15.23 -34.61 -12.29
C ALA A 356 -14.68 -34.30 -10.89
N ALA A 357 -14.40 -33.03 -10.58
CA ALA A 357 -13.81 -32.58 -9.33
C ALA A 357 -14.74 -31.68 -8.49
N SER A 358 -16.03 -31.57 -8.83
CA SER A 358 -16.96 -30.62 -8.19
C SER A 358 -17.25 -30.91 -6.71
N HIS A 359 -16.91 -32.11 -6.24
CA HIS A 359 -17.07 -32.57 -4.87
C HIS A 359 -15.82 -32.32 -4.00
N LEU A 360 -14.74 -31.79 -4.58
CA LEU A 360 -13.46 -31.54 -3.93
C LEU A 360 -13.18 -30.03 -3.81
N ALA A 361 -12.35 -29.65 -2.84
CA ALA A 361 -11.91 -28.28 -2.61
C ALA A 361 -10.49 -28.22 -2.02
N GLY A 362 -9.80 -27.10 -2.20
CA GLY A 362 -8.45 -26.90 -1.67
C GLY A 362 -7.45 -27.92 -2.20
N ILE A 363 -6.55 -28.41 -1.34
CA ILE A 363 -5.44 -29.28 -1.75
C ILE A 363 -5.92 -30.61 -2.38
N SER A 364 -7.05 -31.17 -1.92
CA SER A 364 -7.59 -32.42 -2.46
C SER A 364 -8.05 -32.27 -3.91
N TRP A 365 -8.57 -31.09 -4.27
CA TRP A 365 -8.92 -30.75 -5.64
C TRP A 365 -7.67 -30.69 -6.52
N HIS A 366 -6.60 -30.02 -6.05
CA HIS A 366 -5.34 -29.93 -6.78
C HIS A 366 -4.71 -31.30 -7.01
N GLN A 367 -4.69 -32.17 -5.99
CA GLN A 367 -4.20 -33.56 -6.10
C GLN A 367 -4.99 -34.36 -7.14
N PHE A 368 -6.32 -34.33 -7.06
CA PHE A 368 -7.18 -35.05 -7.99
C PHE A 368 -6.99 -34.57 -9.44
N MET A 369 -6.96 -33.26 -9.65
CA MET A 369 -6.78 -32.68 -10.98
C MET A 369 -5.39 -33.02 -11.57
N GLN A 370 -4.33 -32.94 -10.75
CA GLN A 370 -2.99 -33.31 -11.19
C GLN A 370 -2.90 -34.79 -11.56
N GLN A 371 -3.54 -35.70 -10.82
CA GLN A 371 -3.48 -37.14 -11.07
C GLN A 371 -4.34 -37.60 -12.25
N HIS A 372 -5.57 -37.07 -12.36
CA HIS A 372 -6.58 -37.62 -13.26
C HIS A 372 -6.88 -36.74 -14.48
N HIS A 373 -6.58 -35.44 -14.40
CA HIS A 373 -6.91 -34.46 -15.42
C HIS A 373 -5.75 -33.48 -15.68
N PRO A 374 -4.51 -33.97 -15.95
CA PRO A 374 -3.33 -33.11 -16.04
C PRO A 374 -3.40 -32.08 -17.18
N LEU A 375 -4.06 -32.40 -18.30
CA LEU A 375 -4.22 -31.45 -19.41
C LEU A 375 -5.23 -30.34 -19.06
N GLU A 376 -6.34 -30.69 -18.42
CA GLU A 376 -7.30 -29.72 -17.91
C GLU A 376 -6.70 -28.81 -16.84
N TYR A 377 -5.82 -29.36 -15.99
CA TYR A 377 -5.10 -28.60 -14.98
C TYR A 377 -4.17 -27.54 -15.59
N VAL A 378 -3.54 -27.85 -16.73
CA VAL A 378 -2.79 -26.84 -17.52
C VAL A 378 -3.72 -25.72 -17.99
N ILE A 379 -4.91 -26.04 -18.51
CA ILE A 379 -5.87 -25.01 -18.96
C ILE A 379 -6.40 -24.18 -17.80
N TYR A 380 -6.53 -24.76 -16.60
CA TYR A 380 -6.86 -24.04 -15.38
C TYR A 380 -5.83 -22.94 -15.07
N ASN A 381 -4.53 -23.25 -15.05
CA ASN A 381 -3.47 -22.26 -14.83
C ASN A 381 -3.43 -21.20 -15.95
N VAL A 382 -3.68 -21.59 -17.20
CA VAL A 382 -3.82 -20.61 -18.31
C VAL A 382 -4.95 -19.62 -18.04
N PHE A 383 -6.12 -20.13 -17.64
CA PHE A 383 -7.28 -19.29 -17.43
C PHE A 383 -7.19 -18.43 -16.17
N ASP A 384 -6.47 -18.85 -15.13
CA ASP A 384 -6.22 -18.01 -13.96
C ASP A 384 -5.46 -16.74 -14.37
N CYS A 385 -4.46 -16.84 -15.25
CA CYS A 385 -3.79 -15.66 -15.82
C CYS A 385 -4.72 -14.83 -16.71
N VAL A 386 -5.43 -15.46 -17.66
CA VAL A 386 -6.31 -14.75 -18.60
C VAL A 386 -7.45 -14.04 -17.85
N SER A 387 -8.07 -14.69 -16.86
CA SER A 387 -9.16 -14.12 -16.08
C SER A 387 -8.70 -12.96 -15.20
N MET A 388 -7.46 -12.97 -14.71
CA MET A 388 -6.86 -11.83 -14.02
C MET A 388 -6.70 -10.62 -14.95
N GLU A 389 -6.28 -10.84 -16.20
CA GLU A 389 -6.25 -9.75 -17.19
C GLU A 389 -7.65 -9.22 -17.49
N LEU A 390 -8.64 -10.10 -17.67
CA LEU A 390 -10.04 -9.69 -17.90
C LEU A 390 -10.57 -8.86 -16.72
N LEU A 391 -10.24 -9.25 -15.49
CA LEU A 391 -10.60 -8.52 -14.28
C LEU A 391 -10.02 -7.10 -14.29
N ASP A 392 -8.74 -6.95 -14.61
CA ASP A 392 -8.09 -5.64 -14.74
C ASP A 392 -8.64 -4.84 -15.93
N GLU A 393 -9.01 -5.49 -17.03
CA GLU A 393 -9.67 -4.84 -18.17
C GLU A 393 -11.05 -4.29 -17.81
N GLU A 394 -11.78 -4.90 -16.88
CA GLU A 394 -13.07 -4.40 -16.40
C GLU A 394 -12.90 -3.31 -15.34
N ASN A 395 -12.05 -3.53 -14.32
CA ASN A 395 -11.95 -2.63 -13.18
C ASN A 395 -10.94 -1.49 -13.37
N LYS A 396 -10.01 -1.62 -14.32
CA LYS A 396 -8.93 -0.67 -14.65
C LYS A 396 -7.99 -0.37 -13.49
N ASP A 397 -7.81 -1.30 -12.57
CA ASP A 397 -7.01 -1.11 -11.37
C ASP A 397 -5.54 -0.87 -11.70
N LEU A 398 -4.90 -1.75 -12.48
CA LEU A 398 -3.49 -1.64 -12.84
C LEU A 398 -3.29 -0.75 -14.06
N GLN A 399 -4.22 -0.75 -15.02
CA GLN A 399 -4.07 0.04 -16.26
C GLN A 399 -4.14 1.54 -16.01
N LEU A 400 -4.97 1.99 -15.05
CA LEU A 400 -5.30 3.40 -14.87
C LEU A 400 -5.25 3.83 -13.39
N THR A 401 -5.95 3.12 -12.52
CA THR A 401 -6.28 3.62 -11.18
C THR A 401 -5.07 3.67 -10.25
N LEU A 402 -4.31 2.56 -10.13
CA LEU A 402 -3.06 2.49 -9.38
C LEU A 402 -2.03 3.50 -9.89
N PRO A 403 -1.68 3.55 -11.21
CA PRO A 403 -0.78 4.56 -11.73
C PRO A 403 -1.23 5.99 -11.48
N GLY A 404 -2.53 6.28 -11.65
CA GLY A 404 -3.12 7.60 -11.45
C GLY A 404 -3.01 8.06 -9.99
N PHE A 405 -3.35 7.19 -9.04
CA PHE A 405 -3.21 7.50 -7.61
C PHE A 405 -1.74 7.59 -7.17
N ALA A 406 -0.83 6.82 -7.78
CA ALA A 406 0.59 6.93 -7.49
C ALA A 406 1.17 8.29 -7.96
N GLY A 407 0.71 8.80 -9.11
CA GLY A 407 1.29 10.00 -9.72
C GLY A 407 2.78 9.75 -10.01
N TRP A 408 3.67 10.57 -9.46
CA TRP A 408 5.13 10.33 -9.53
C TRP A 408 5.68 9.51 -8.36
N THR A 409 4.87 9.13 -7.38
CA THR A 409 5.37 8.32 -6.25
C THR A 409 5.77 6.93 -6.74
N ASP A 410 6.90 6.44 -6.26
CA ASP A 410 7.34 5.06 -6.49
C ASP A 410 6.29 4.06 -5.94
N PHE A 411 5.99 3.01 -6.73
CA PHE A 411 5.01 2.00 -6.34
C PHE A 411 5.41 1.25 -5.07
N CYS A 412 6.68 1.23 -4.68
CA CYS A 412 7.11 0.65 -3.40
C CYS A 412 6.49 1.34 -2.18
N ASN A 413 6.03 2.58 -2.34
CA ASN A 413 5.41 3.39 -1.30
C ASN A 413 3.90 3.58 -1.50
N PHE A 414 3.28 2.89 -2.47
CA PHE A 414 1.88 3.10 -2.79
C PHE A 414 0.97 2.84 -1.58
N ASN A 415 1.19 1.79 -0.80
CA ASN A 415 0.37 1.51 0.39
C ASN A 415 0.41 2.62 1.47
N SER A 416 1.30 3.60 1.38
CA SER A 416 1.44 4.70 2.34
C SER A 416 0.83 5.99 1.79
N GLN A 417 -0.41 6.29 2.22
CA GLN A 417 -1.05 7.59 1.96
C GLN A 417 -0.15 8.78 2.33
N PRO A 418 0.48 8.83 3.54
CA PRO A 418 1.34 9.94 3.90
C PRO A 418 2.53 10.12 2.96
N ARG A 419 3.18 9.04 2.51
CA ARG A 419 4.33 9.15 1.59
C ARG A 419 3.92 9.71 0.24
N ARG A 420 2.80 9.25 -0.33
CA ARG A 420 2.28 9.81 -1.59
C ARG A 420 1.91 11.28 -1.46
N LEU A 421 1.30 11.67 -0.34
CA LEU A 421 0.93 13.06 -0.09
C LEU A 421 2.17 13.95 0.07
N VAL A 422 3.19 13.49 0.80
CA VAL A 422 4.45 14.24 0.99
C VAL A 422 5.21 14.41 -0.32
N ASP A 423 5.26 13.39 -1.18
CA ASP A 423 5.85 13.51 -2.53
C ASP A 423 5.13 14.57 -3.37
N ARG A 424 3.80 14.70 -3.23
CA ARG A 424 3.02 15.76 -3.91
C ARG A 424 3.25 17.14 -3.28
N LEU A 425 3.21 17.20 -1.96
CA LEU A 425 3.42 18.42 -1.17
C LEU A 425 4.80 19.02 -1.44
N HIS A 426 5.85 18.19 -1.61
CA HIS A 426 7.18 18.68 -1.95
C HIS A 426 7.16 19.58 -3.18
N TYR A 427 6.59 19.10 -4.29
CA TYR A 427 6.56 19.84 -5.54
C TYR A 427 5.58 21.00 -5.49
N PHE A 428 4.45 20.87 -4.80
CA PHE A 428 3.57 22.01 -4.54
C PHE A 428 4.30 23.14 -3.79
N CYS A 429 5.02 22.82 -2.71
CA CYS A 429 5.80 23.82 -1.99
C CYS A 429 6.90 24.43 -2.87
N LEU A 430 7.59 23.60 -3.65
CA LEU A 430 8.71 24.02 -4.48
C LEU A 430 8.28 24.93 -5.64
N GLU A 431 7.21 24.57 -6.33
CA GLU A 431 6.74 25.20 -7.57
C GLU A 431 5.81 26.39 -7.29
N GLU A 432 4.93 26.29 -6.28
CA GLU A 432 3.86 27.27 -6.05
C GLU A 432 4.12 28.20 -4.85
N LYS A 433 5.09 27.87 -3.99
CA LYS A 433 5.32 28.58 -2.71
C LYS A 433 6.77 29.01 -2.48
N ASP A 434 7.69 28.74 -3.41
CA ASP A 434 9.13 28.98 -3.26
C ASP A 434 9.70 28.38 -1.95
N ARG A 435 9.24 27.19 -1.57
CA ARG A 435 9.56 26.53 -0.31
C ARG A 435 9.99 25.07 -0.53
N VAL A 436 10.78 24.52 0.39
CA VAL A 436 11.16 23.10 0.35
C VAL A 436 10.76 22.44 1.66
N ILE A 437 10.09 21.30 1.59
CA ILE A 437 9.71 20.52 2.77
C ILE A 437 10.92 19.98 3.54
N GLY A 438 10.80 19.96 4.87
CA GLY A 438 11.77 19.39 5.79
C GLY A 438 11.90 17.88 5.65
N THR A 439 13.06 17.36 6.03
CA THR A 439 13.29 15.90 6.11
C THR A 439 12.80 15.31 7.43
N THR A 440 12.38 14.05 7.40
CA THR A 440 11.99 13.23 8.56
C THR A 440 13.19 12.43 9.09
N SER A 441 13.47 12.53 10.39
CA SER A 441 14.46 11.68 11.09
C SER A 441 13.82 10.46 11.76
N ASP A 442 14.67 9.59 12.25
CA ASP A 442 14.31 8.45 13.11
C ASP A 442 13.78 8.88 14.49
N SER A 443 14.18 10.06 14.98
CA SER A 443 13.55 10.73 16.12
C SER A 443 13.09 12.12 15.71
N MET A 444 11.81 12.41 15.93
CA MET A 444 11.21 13.73 15.74
C MET A 444 10.76 14.34 17.07
N ARG A 445 11.06 13.68 18.20
CA ARG A 445 10.66 14.12 19.53
C ARG A 445 11.64 15.11 20.11
N THR A 446 11.11 16.08 20.86
CA THR A 446 11.88 17.02 21.68
C THR A 446 11.69 16.72 23.16
N GLU A 447 12.54 17.30 24.02
CA GLU A 447 12.37 17.20 25.48
C GLU A 447 11.07 17.86 25.96
N LEU A 448 10.60 18.90 25.24
CA LEU A 448 9.40 19.65 25.60
C LEU A 448 8.10 18.88 25.32
N ASP A 449 8.14 17.91 24.40
CA ASP A 449 6.98 17.08 24.06
C ASP A 449 6.45 16.31 25.30
N ALA A 450 7.28 16.06 26.30
CA ALA A 450 6.89 15.42 27.55
C ALA A 450 6.01 16.30 28.46
N HIS A 451 5.96 17.60 28.19
CA HIS A 451 5.22 18.58 28.99
C HIS A 451 3.89 19.00 28.37
N VAL A 452 3.60 18.60 27.14
CA VAL A 452 2.35 18.91 26.44
C VAL A 452 1.35 17.76 26.55
N VAL A 453 0.09 18.05 26.18
CA VAL A 453 -0.99 17.07 26.23
C VAL A 453 -0.69 15.93 25.26
N SER A 454 -0.69 14.70 25.78
CA SER A 454 -0.47 13.50 24.97
C SER A 454 -1.58 13.34 23.91
N PRO A 455 -1.23 12.93 22.67
CA PRO A 455 -2.18 12.51 21.64
C PRO A 455 -3.06 11.30 22.04
N SER A 456 -2.68 10.56 23.09
CA SER A 456 -3.50 9.47 23.63
C SER A 456 -4.87 9.99 24.10
N GLY A 457 -5.94 9.24 23.82
CA GLY A 457 -7.30 9.61 24.25
C GLY A 457 -7.92 10.81 23.52
N TRP A 458 -7.42 11.19 22.34
CA TRP A 458 -8.03 12.25 21.51
C TRP A 458 -9.28 11.77 20.76
N ILE A 459 -9.37 10.47 20.48
CA ILE A 459 -10.58 9.87 19.91
C ILE A 459 -11.49 9.51 21.08
N VAL A 460 -12.58 10.24 21.22
CA VAL A 460 -13.62 10.00 22.23
C VAL A 460 -14.87 9.56 21.50
N THR A 461 -15.21 8.27 21.59
CA THR A 461 -16.52 7.77 21.17
C THR A 461 -17.52 7.97 22.31
N LEU A 462 -18.82 8.08 21.98
CA LEU A 462 -19.86 8.02 23.00
C LEU A 462 -19.75 6.66 23.70
N PRO A 463 -19.50 6.59 25.02
CA PRO A 463 -19.46 5.34 25.74
C PRO A 463 -20.79 4.59 25.59
N ALA A 464 -20.73 3.26 25.39
CA ALA A 464 -21.93 2.44 25.17
C ALA A 464 -22.98 2.61 26.29
N HIS A 465 -22.55 2.80 27.54
CA HIS A 465 -23.45 3.00 28.67
C HIS A 465 -24.15 4.38 28.70
N LEU A 466 -23.69 5.35 27.89
CA LEU A 466 -24.38 6.63 27.69
C LEU A 466 -25.43 6.56 26.56
N VAL A 467 -25.49 5.45 25.84
CA VAL A 467 -26.55 5.20 24.88
C VAL A 467 -27.85 4.97 25.65
N ALA A 468 -28.83 5.87 25.44
CA ALA A 468 -30.14 5.70 26.05
C ALA A 468 -30.77 4.38 25.60
N ASP A 469 -31.29 3.61 26.56
CA ASP A 469 -32.01 2.38 26.33
C ASP A 469 -33.43 2.70 25.82
N ASN A 470 -33.54 3.15 24.57
CA ASN A 470 -34.78 3.66 23.97
C ASN A 470 -35.07 3.07 22.59
N GLY A 471 -34.48 1.92 22.27
CA GLY A 471 -34.79 1.23 21.02
C GLY A 471 -36.16 0.57 21.02
N LEU A 472 -36.58 0.11 19.85
CA LEU A 472 -37.90 -0.47 19.63
C LEU A 472 -37.89 -1.96 20.00
N CYS A 473 -39.00 -2.48 20.54
CA CYS A 473 -39.19 -3.91 20.77
C CYS A 473 -39.94 -4.51 19.57
N LEU A 474 -39.19 -5.01 18.58
CA LEU A 474 -39.73 -5.38 17.26
C LEU A 474 -39.53 -6.86 16.91
N ILE A 475 -38.93 -7.65 17.81
CA ILE A 475 -38.72 -9.08 17.59
C ILE A 475 -39.95 -9.82 18.10
N GLU A 476 -40.64 -10.54 17.21
CA GLU A 476 -41.90 -11.20 17.51
C GLU A 476 -41.73 -12.31 18.56
N GLU A 477 -40.63 -13.05 18.48
CA GLU A 477 -40.24 -14.11 19.43
C GLU A 477 -39.79 -13.56 20.79
N ALA A 478 -39.45 -12.26 20.86
CA ALA A 478 -39.01 -11.59 22.09
C ALA A 478 -39.62 -10.18 22.21
N PRO A 479 -40.93 -10.05 22.49
CA PRO A 479 -41.65 -8.76 22.46
C PRO A 479 -41.19 -7.73 23.50
N THR A 480 -40.43 -8.17 24.51
CA THR A 480 -39.85 -7.31 25.55
C THR A 480 -38.40 -6.94 25.28
N LEU A 481 -37.74 -7.60 24.31
CA LEU A 481 -36.35 -7.33 23.99
C LEU A 481 -36.25 -5.97 23.28
N ARG A 482 -35.61 -5.03 23.95
CA ARG A 482 -35.34 -3.70 23.41
C ARG A 482 -34.16 -3.79 22.45
N THR A 483 -34.40 -3.53 21.17
CA THR A 483 -33.36 -3.63 20.13
C THR A 483 -32.50 -2.37 20.07
N SER A 484 -31.43 -2.36 19.26
CA SER A 484 -30.70 -1.12 18.92
C SER A 484 -31.37 -0.33 17.78
N ILE A 485 -32.52 -0.77 17.27
CA ILE A 485 -33.25 -0.15 16.17
C ILE A 485 -34.12 0.98 16.71
N ARG A 486 -34.05 2.17 16.08
CA ARG A 486 -34.78 3.38 16.49
C ARG A 486 -35.62 3.89 15.32
N ALA A 487 -36.85 4.33 15.59
CA ALA A 487 -37.76 4.86 14.55
C ALA A 487 -37.29 6.19 13.97
N HIS A 488 -36.70 7.04 14.83
CA HIS A 488 -36.29 8.39 14.49
C HIS A 488 -34.84 8.58 14.90
N SER A 489 -33.93 8.41 13.94
CA SER A 489 -32.52 8.74 14.10
C SER A 489 -32.22 9.97 13.25
N ALA A 490 -31.63 10.99 13.87
CA ALA A 490 -31.04 12.11 13.17
C ALA A 490 -29.54 12.04 13.41
N ASP A 491 -28.77 11.88 12.34
CA ASP A 491 -27.32 11.89 12.38
C ASP A 491 -26.82 13.24 11.86
N LEU A 492 -25.97 13.88 12.64
CA LEU A 492 -25.37 15.17 12.33
C LEU A 492 -23.85 15.00 12.48
N ASP A 493 -23.16 14.89 11.35
CA ASP A 493 -21.71 14.80 11.32
C ASP A 493 -21.11 16.10 10.78
N ALA A 494 -19.99 16.51 11.37
CA ALA A 494 -19.23 17.67 10.94
C ALA A 494 -18.32 17.26 9.77
N LEU A 495 -18.62 17.79 8.58
CA LEU A 495 -17.85 17.51 7.37
C LEU A 495 -16.36 17.78 7.59
N SER A 496 -15.55 16.72 7.47
CA SER A 496 -14.08 16.80 7.58
C SER A 496 -13.65 17.62 8.80
N SER A 497 -14.21 17.33 9.97
CA SER A 497 -14.03 18.12 11.20
C SER A 497 -12.56 18.41 11.54
N TYR A 498 -11.66 17.44 11.38
CA TYR A 498 -10.24 17.61 11.66
C TYR A 498 -9.56 18.56 10.65
N PRO A 499 -9.58 18.32 9.31
CA PRO A 499 -9.08 19.28 8.33
C PRO A 499 -9.69 20.67 8.47
N THR A 500 -11.00 20.77 8.65
CA THR A 500 -11.70 22.05 8.80
C THR A 500 -11.24 22.78 10.07
N GLY A 501 -11.02 22.05 11.17
CA GLY A 501 -10.46 22.59 12.40
C GLY A 501 -9.03 23.09 12.21
N GLU A 502 -8.18 22.32 11.54
CA GLU A 502 -6.81 22.73 11.21
C GLU A 502 -6.78 24.02 10.39
N GLU A 503 -7.62 24.15 9.37
CA GLU A 503 -7.75 25.36 8.56
C GLU A 503 -8.30 26.54 9.38
N THR A 504 -9.39 26.33 10.14
CA THR A 504 -10.08 27.39 10.90
C THR A 504 -9.20 27.96 12.00
N PHE A 505 -8.47 27.11 12.71
CA PHE A 505 -7.56 27.51 13.78
C PHE A 505 -6.14 27.79 13.29
N ASN A 506 -5.88 27.68 11.98
CA ASN A 506 -4.59 27.89 11.36
C ASN A 506 -3.48 27.06 12.04
N ILE A 507 -3.72 25.76 12.20
CA ILE A 507 -2.85 24.82 12.92
C ILE A 507 -1.74 24.31 11.98
N SER A 508 -0.49 24.67 12.27
CA SER A 508 0.72 24.21 11.58
C SER A 508 1.93 24.48 12.48
N LYS A 509 3.04 23.75 12.32
CA LYS A 509 4.26 24.10 13.06
C LYS A 509 4.79 25.50 12.72
N GLU A 510 4.54 26.01 11.51
CA GLU A 510 4.95 27.38 11.14
C GLU A 510 4.14 28.45 11.90
N THR A 511 2.89 28.16 12.24
CA THR A 511 1.97 29.11 12.88
C THR A 511 1.91 28.95 14.40
N THR A 512 2.39 27.82 14.94
CA THR A 512 2.56 27.62 16.37
C THR A 512 3.58 28.60 16.96
N SER A 513 3.10 29.55 17.77
CA SER A 513 3.96 30.50 18.49
C SER A 513 4.33 30.03 19.89
N ARG A 514 3.43 29.31 20.57
CA ARG A 514 3.58 28.78 21.93
C ARG A 514 2.74 27.53 22.08
N GLU A 515 3.24 26.59 22.88
CA GLU A 515 2.47 25.44 23.33
C GLU A 515 2.17 25.58 24.83
N LEU A 516 0.97 25.20 25.22
CA LEU A 516 0.55 25.21 26.61
C LEU A 516 1.03 23.92 27.29
N CYS A 517 1.80 24.00 28.37
CA CYS A 517 2.25 22.81 29.11
C CYS A 517 1.28 22.43 30.23
N ARG A 518 0.84 23.41 31.03
CA ARG A 518 -0.05 23.20 32.17
C ARG A 518 -0.82 24.48 32.48
N ILE A 519 -2.02 24.34 33.03
CA ILE A 519 -2.75 25.42 33.71
C ILE A 519 -2.73 25.08 35.20
N GLU A 520 -2.29 26.03 36.03
CA GLU A 520 -2.24 25.85 37.48
C GLU A 520 -3.66 25.64 38.03
N GLY A 521 -3.83 24.66 38.93
CA GLY A 521 -5.14 24.34 39.52
C GLY A 521 -6.12 23.60 38.60
N VAL A 522 -5.76 23.31 37.35
CA VAL A 522 -6.62 22.61 36.38
C VAL A 522 -6.03 21.24 36.04
N SER A 523 -6.85 20.18 36.10
CA SER A 523 -6.43 18.84 35.73
C SER A 523 -6.18 18.72 34.21
N GLU A 524 -5.37 17.75 33.79
CA GLU A 524 -5.16 17.49 32.36
C GLU A 524 -6.47 17.14 31.65
N HIS A 525 -7.34 16.35 32.29
CA HIS A 525 -8.64 15.97 31.75
C HIS A 525 -9.54 17.19 31.53
N THR A 526 -9.65 18.08 32.52
CA THR A 526 -10.43 19.32 32.38
C THR A 526 -9.85 20.19 31.28
N ARG A 527 -8.52 20.35 31.23
CA ARG A 527 -7.85 21.09 30.16
C ARG A 527 -8.18 20.53 28.78
N ARG A 528 -8.17 19.20 28.61
CA ARG A 528 -8.49 18.52 27.35
C ARG A 528 -9.94 18.74 26.94
N MET A 529 -10.88 18.53 27.86
CA MET A 529 -12.31 18.75 27.62
C MET A 529 -12.59 20.20 27.21
N GLN A 530 -12.02 21.16 27.95
CA GLN A 530 -12.21 22.56 27.64
C GLN A 530 -11.53 22.97 26.33
N GLY A 531 -10.41 22.35 25.97
CA GLY A 531 -9.77 22.53 24.66
C GLY A 531 -10.70 22.24 23.48
N ILE A 532 -11.52 21.18 23.58
CA ILE A 532 -12.56 20.87 22.59
C ILE A 532 -13.67 21.93 22.64
N ASN A 533 -14.13 22.27 23.84
CA ASN A 533 -15.23 23.21 24.05
C ASN A 533 -14.93 24.65 23.60
N LEU A 534 -13.66 25.04 23.48
CA LEU A 534 -13.27 26.35 22.95
C LEU A 534 -13.86 26.60 21.55
N SER A 535 -14.04 25.55 20.74
CA SER A 535 -14.68 25.66 19.42
C SER A 535 -16.17 26.07 19.48
N GLY A 536 -16.84 25.83 20.61
CA GLY A 536 -18.24 26.22 20.83
C GLY A 536 -18.45 27.69 21.21
N GLY A 537 -17.36 28.43 21.44
CA GLY A 537 -17.40 29.88 21.70
C GLY A 537 -18.36 30.27 22.82
N ALA A 538 -19.29 31.19 22.53
CA ALA A 538 -20.23 31.72 23.51
C ALA A 538 -21.16 30.66 24.12
N THR A 539 -21.50 29.61 23.38
CA THR A 539 -22.39 28.53 23.84
C THR A 539 -21.80 27.79 25.03
N ASN A 540 -20.47 27.63 25.07
CA ASN A 540 -19.77 26.89 26.11
C ASN A 540 -19.09 27.81 27.14
N ALA A 541 -19.36 29.12 27.10
CA ALA A 541 -18.62 30.11 27.88
C ALA A 541 -18.68 29.86 29.41
N VAL A 542 -19.83 29.43 29.93
CA VAL A 542 -20.00 29.13 31.37
C VAL A 542 -19.14 27.95 31.80
N GLU A 543 -19.11 26.88 31.00
CA GLU A 543 -18.33 25.68 31.30
C GLU A 543 -16.82 25.99 31.28
N VAL A 544 -16.36 26.72 30.26
CA VAL A 544 -14.97 27.16 30.13
C VAL A 544 -14.57 28.07 31.28
N ALA A 545 -15.43 29.03 31.64
CA ALA A 545 -15.24 29.95 32.77
C ALA A 545 -15.05 29.21 34.10
N CYS A 546 -15.93 28.25 34.39
CA CYS A 546 -15.85 27.47 35.63
C CYS A 546 -14.63 26.54 35.63
N GLY A 547 -14.41 25.82 34.52
CA GLY A 547 -13.39 24.77 34.42
C GLY A 547 -11.95 25.28 34.30
N LEU A 548 -11.71 26.41 33.63
CA LEU A 548 -10.36 26.94 33.41
C LEU A 548 -9.99 28.11 34.32
N PHE A 549 -10.97 28.91 34.75
CA PHE A 549 -10.72 30.13 35.53
C PHE A 549 -11.20 30.03 36.98
N GLY A 550 -11.77 28.89 37.38
CA GLY A 550 -12.29 28.68 38.74
C GLY A 550 -13.45 29.61 39.10
N LEU A 551 -14.19 30.09 38.09
CA LEU A 551 -15.37 30.92 38.34
C LEU A 551 -16.50 30.08 38.97
N PRO A 552 -17.37 30.69 39.78
CA PRO A 552 -18.45 29.98 40.43
C PRO A 552 -19.39 29.32 39.41
N SER A 553 -19.85 28.11 39.72
CA SER A 553 -20.93 27.48 38.94
C SER A 553 -22.23 28.31 39.03
N LEU A 554 -23.15 28.09 38.10
CA LEU A 554 -24.46 28.77 38.12
C LEU A 554 -25.22 28.48 39.43
N ASP A 555 -25.08 27.27 39.98
CA ASP A 555 -25.68 26.90 41.27
C ASP A 555 -25.05 27.67 42.43
N GLN A 556 -23.72 27.76 42.46
CA GLN A 556 -23.00 28.55 43.48
C GLN A 556 -23.36 30.03 43.40
N TRP A 557 -23.56 30.54 42.19
CA TRP A 557 -23.97 31.93 41.98
C TRP A 557 -25.42 32.18 42.42
N LEU A 558 -26.32 31.23 42.13
CA LEU A 558 -27.70 31.26 42.61
C LEU A 558 -27.76 31.21 44.14
N ASP A 559 -26.97 30.36 44.79
CA ASP A 559 -26.88 30.27 46.25
C ASP A 559 -26.33 31.56 46.89
N ALA A 560 -25.36 32.21 46.26
CA ALA A 560 -24.84 33.50 46.71
C ALA A 560 -25.89 34.61 46.58
N PHE A 561 -26.64 34.63 45.47
CA PHE A 561 -27.74 35.56 45.25
C PHE A 561 -28.87 35.35 46.27
N ALA A 562 -29.27 34.09 46.49
CA ALA A 562 -30.29 33.69 47.46
C ALA A 562 -29.95 34.20 48.87
N ARG A 563 -28.71 33.96 49.32
CA ARG A 563 -28.20 34.46 50.60
C ARG A 563 -28.27 35.99 50.70
N THR A 564 -27.88 36.70 49.64
CA THR A 564 -27.88 38.17 49.61
C THR A 564 -29.30 38.75 49.64
N LYS A 565 -30.29 38.02 49.10
CA LYS A 565 -31.70 38.46 49.04
C LYS A 565 -32.59 37.87 50.12
N GLY A 566 -32.05 37.03 51.01
CA GLY A 566 -32.84 36.32 52.02
C GLY A 566 -33.85 35.33 51.44
N LEU A 567 -33.58 34.83 50.22
CA LEU A 567 -34.44 33.89 49.51
C LEU A 567 -33.93 32.45 49.70
N LYS A 568 -34.84 31.47 49.60
CA LYS A 568 -34.50 30.05 49.46
C LYS A 568 -35.05 29.53 48.14
N PHE A 569 -34.16 29.06 47.27
CA PHE A 569 -34.56 28.34 46.07
C PHE A 569 -34.44 26.84 46.33
N VAL A 570 -35.42 26.06 45.88
CA VAL A 570 -35.33 24.60 45.85
C VAL A 570 -34.84 24.23 44.46
N ILE A 571 -33.55 23.97 44.33
CA ILE A 571 -32.98 23.50 43.06
C ILE A 571 -33.39 22.02 42.94
N PRO A 572 -34.12 21.61 41.90
CA PRO A 572 -34.37 20.20 41.66
C PRO A 572 -33.02 19.50 41.55
N ALA A 573 -32.85 18.38 42.27
CA ALA A 573 -31.72 17.51 42.03
C ALA A 573 -31.91 16.91 40.63
N TYR A 574 -31.51 17.64 39.60
CA TYR A 574 -31.13 16.99 38.36
C TYR A 574 -30.00 16.07 38.78
N SER A 575 -30.20 14.78 38.61
CA SER A 575 -29.08 13.85 38.54
C SER A 575 -28.26 14.29 37.33
N LEU A 576 -27.46 15.34 37.49
CA LEU A 576 -26.13 15.34 36.94
C LEU A 576 -25.60 13.99 37.39
N VAL A 577 -25.53 13.04 36.45
CA VAL A 577 -24.60 11.94 36.59
C VAL A 577 -23.30 12.66 36.86
N THR A 578 -22.95 12.77 38.14
CA THR A 578 -21.66 13.28 38.56
C THR A 578 -20.73 12.34 37.84
N ARG A 579 -20.09 12.84 36.77
CA ARG A 579 -18.85 12.24 36.29
C ARG A 579 -18.00 12.27 37.54
N ARG A 580 -17.92 11.13 38.23
CA ARG A 580 -17.04 10.99 39.38
C ARG A 580 -15.71 11.52 38.91
N ASP A 581 -15.12 12.41 39.71
CA ASP A 581 -13.70 12.66 39.61
C ASP A 581 -13.04 11.29 39.69
N THR A 582 -12.65 10.74 38.54
CA THR A 582 -11.70 9.65 38.47
C THR A 582 -10.36 10.28 38.81
N ALA A 583 -10.21 10.63 40.09
CA ALA A 583 -8.90 10.74 40.70
C ALA A 583 -8.25 9.37 40.52
N ASP A 584 -7.14 9.36 39.80
CA ASP A 584 -6.18 8.27 39.72
C ASP A 584 -6.80 6.88 39.51
N VAL A 585 -7.50 6.67 38.39
CA VAL A 585 -7.52 5.33 37.81
C VAL A 585 -6.23 5.21 37.02
N ASP A 586 -5.26 4.51 37.60
CA ASP A 586 -4.10 4.02 36.88
C ASP A 586 -4.62 3.15 35.73
N CYS A 587 -4.66 3.68 34.51
CA CYS A 587 -5.11 2.97 33.31
C CYS A 587 -4.11 1.87 32.88
N SER A 588 -3.36 1.29 33.81
CA SER A 588 -2.33 0.29 33.54
C SER A 588 -2.87 -1.15 33.55
N ASN A 589 -4.14 -1.39 33.87
CA ASN A 589 -4.73 -2.74 33.81
C ASN A 589 -6.26 -2.66 33.65
N ASP A 590 -6.75 -2.65 32.42
CA ASP A 590 -8.08 -3.21 32.11
C ASP A 590 -8.08 -3.66 30.64
N ASP A 591 -7.19 -4.62 30.36
CA ASP A 591 -7.25 -5.48 29.18
C ASP A 591 -7.98 -6.77 29.60
N SER A 592 -9.30 -6.74 29.67
CA SER A 592 -10.10 -7.97 29.71
C SER A 592 -11.56 -7.72 29.32
N GLU A 593 -12.07 -8.64 28.51
CA GLU A 593 -13.46 -8.86 28.09
C GLU A 593 -13.97 -7.98 26.93
N ASP A 594 -14.59 -8.48 25.87
CA ASP A 594 -14.71 -9.80 25.24
C ASP A 594 -15.43 -9.49 23.91
N ASP A 595 -14.77 -9.74 22.78
CA ASP A 595 -15.45 -9.95 21.49
C ASP A 595 -15.02 -11.35 21.03
N GLU A 596 -15.47 -12.36 21.77
CA GLU A 596 -15.55 -13.72 21.25
C GLU A 596 -16.71 -13.77 20.25
N ASP A 597 -16.37 -13.84 18.96
CA ASP A 597 -17.29 -14.29 17.92
C ASP A 597 -17.30 -15.82 17.93
N PRO A 598 -18.44 -16.50 18.19
CA PRO A 598 -18.51 -17.94 18.16
C PRO A 598 -18.80 -18.38 16.72
N GLY A 599 -17.76 -18.79 15.98
CA GLY A 599 -17.96 -19.51 14.73
C GLY A 599 -16.79 -19.44 13.75
N ASP A 600 -15.86 -20.37 13.88
CA ASP A 600 -15.35 -21.13 12.73
C ASP A 600 -14.47 -22.28 13.26
N ASP A 601 -15.14 -23.39 13.57
CA ASP A 601 -14.52 -24.70 13.64
C ASP A 601 -14.05 -25.07 12.22
N PHE A 602 -12.75 -24.95 11.95
CA PHE A 602 -12.09 -25.78 10.95
C PHE A 602 -10.81 -26.37 11.53
N GLU A 603 -10.87 -27.68 11.66
CA GLU A 603 -9.90 -28.62 12.20
C GLU A 603 -8.47 -28.36 11.68
N ARG A 604 -7.56 -28.09 12.63
CA ARG A 604 -6.14 -28.40 12.47
C ARG A 604 -5.92 -29.77 13.09
N GLU A 605 -5.71 -30.78 12.26
CA GLU A 605 -4.98 -31.98 12.71
C GLU A 605 -3.48 -31.68 12.58
N ASP A 606 -2.87 -31.43 13.73
CA ASP A 606 -1.44 -31.59 13.93
C ASP A 606 -1.10 -33.08 13.89
N GLY A 607 -0.11 -33.45 13.06
CA GLY A 607 0.60 -34.71 13.14
C GLY A 607 2.10 -34.45 13.12
N ALA A 608 2.72 -34.60 14.30
CA ALA A 608 4.17 -34.69 14.54
C ALA A 608 4.87 -35.65 13.53
N GLU A 609 6.14 -35.49 13.17
CA GLU A 609 7.35 -35.16 13.94
C GLU A 609 8.25 -34.09 13.32
#